data_AF-A0A285UJ09-F1
#
_entry.id   AF-A0A285UJ09-F1
#
_cell.length_a   1.000
_cell.length_b   1.000
_cell.length_c   1.000
_cell.angle_alpha   90.00
_cell.angle_beta   90.00
_cell.angle_gamma   90.00
#
_symmetry.space_group_name_H-M   'P 1'
#
loop_
_entity.id
_entity.type
_entity.pdbx_description
1 polymer ?
#
loop_
_entity_poly.entity_id
_entity_poly.type
_entity_poly.pdbx_seq_one_letter_code
_entity_poly.pdbx_strand_id
1 'polypeptide(L)'
;MSEELINQAQSTVSSTQDLLDQLLKPEVQQSLTTLVEQLPKLAEVVTLLTQAYDFAKLVSTDDVLKNDTVSAVKEVAEPVIGTVKTVAQNAIEAKERAESTNEAVGLFGVLRLLKDPEVQNVLRFVNAFLQVTAERKNQ
;
A
#
# COMPACT_ATOMS: atom_id res chain seq x y z
N MET A 1 0.05 -56.42 2.04
CA MET A 1 1.27 -55.97 2.72
C MET A 1 2.45 -55.80 1.77
N SER A 2 2.70 -56.70 0.81
CA SER A 2 3.80 -56.59 -0.17
C SER A 2 3.47 -55.74 -1.41
N GLU A 3 2.23 -55.74 -1.89
CA GLU A 3 1.83 -54.95 -3.09
C GLU A 3 1.70 -53.44 -2.82
N GLU A 4 1.40 -53.05 -1.58
CA GLU A 4 1.27 -51.64 -1.16
C GLU A 4 2.63 -50.92 -1.10
N LEU A 5 3.70 -51.64 -0.71
CA LEU A 5 5.06 -51.11 -0.64
C LEU A 5 5.67 -50.90 -2.03
N ILE A 6 5.27 -51.70 -3.02
CA ILE A 6 5.74 -51.56 -4.41
C ILE A 6 5.09 -50.34 -5.08
N ASN A 7 3.80 -50.08 -4.82
CA ASN A 7 3.11 -48.90 -5.36
C ASN A 7 3.60 -47.57 -4.74
N GLN A 8 3.99 -47.54 -3.47
CA GLN A 8 4.62 -46.35 -2.85
C GLN A 8 6.03 -46.08 -3.39
N ALA A 9 6.81 -47.11 -3.71
CA ALA A 9 8.12 -46.96 -4.33
C ALA A 9 8.01 -46.51 -5.81
N GLN A 10 6.99 -46.95 -6.53
CA GLN A 10 6.82 -46.63 -7.96
C GLN A 10 6.23 -45.23 -8.21
N SER A 11 5.44 -44.70 -7.27
CA SER A 11 4.93 -43.32 -7.29
C SER A 11 5.99 -42.28 -6.90
N THR A 12 6.89 -42.59 -5.98
CA THR A 12 8.01 -41.72 -5.60
C THR A 12 9.08 -41.61 -6.70
N VAL A 13 9.41 -42.71 -7.40
CA VAL A 13 10.34 -42.69 -8.53
C VAL A 13 9.80 -41.85 -9.69
N SER A 14 8.51 -41.97 -10.02
CA SER A 14 7.87 -41.17 -11.09
C SER A 14 7.88 -39.67 -10.75
N SER A 15 7.53 -39.31 -9.51
CA SER A 15 7.55 -37.90 -9.07
C SER A 15 8.95 -37.28 -9.05
N THR A 16 9.99 -38.08 -8.78
CA THR A 16 11.38 -37.60 -8.79
C THR A 16 11.86 -37.42 -10.22
N GLN A 17 11.49 -38.33 -11.13
CA GLN A 17 11.77 -38.21 -12.56
C GLN A 17 11.10 -36.96 -13.16
N ASP A 18 9.83 -36.71 -12.81
CA ASP A 18 9.08 -35.53 -13.24
C ASP A 18 9.70 -34.22 -12.71
N LEU A 19 10.16 -34.21 -11.46
CA LEU A 19 10.89 -33.06 -10.89
C LEU A 19 12.23 -32.84 -11.58
N LEU A 20 12.97 -33.90 -11.91
CA LEU A 20 14.22 -33.80 -12.66
C LEU A 20 13.97 -33.25 -14.07
N ASP A 21 12.93 -33.73 -14.76
CA ASP A 21 12.52 -33.21 -16.07
C ASP A 21 12.09 -31.73 -15.98
N GLN A 22 11.49 -31.32 -14.86
CA GLN A 22 11.14 -29.92 -14.60
C GLN A 22 12.36 -29.04 -14.29
N LEU A 23 13.37 -29.58 -13.62
CA LEU A 23 14.67 -28.91 -13.39
C LEU A 23 15.54 -28.85 -14.66
N LEU A 24 15.33 -29.76 -15.62
CA LEU A 24 16.00 -29.75 -16.91
C LEU A 24 15.44 -28.69 -17.89
N LYS A 25 14.27 -28.10 -17.57
CA LYS A 25 13.69 -27.03 -18.38
C LYS A 25 14.58 -25.78 -18.30
N PRO A 26 14.92 -25.16 -19.45
CA PRO A 26 15.84 -24.03 -19.50
C PRO A 26 15.35 -22.83 -18.67
N GLU A 27 14.04 -22.64 -18.56
CA GLU A 27 13.43 -21.57 -17.76
C GLU A 27 13.67 -21.78 -16.26
N VAL A 28 13.64 -23.02 -15.80
CA VAL A 28 13.85 -23.37 -14.40
C VAL A 28 15.33 -23.28 -14.05
N GLN A 29 16.23 -23.73 -14.94
CA GLN A 29 17.66 -23.54 -14.77
C GLN A 29 18.04 -22.06 -14.70
N GLN A 30 17.49 -21.24 -15.61
CA GLN A 30 17.75 -19.80 -15.63
C GLN A 30 17.24 -19.11 -14.35
N SER A 31 16.08 -19.52 -13.84
CA SER A 31 15.54 -19.03 -12.58
C SER A 31 16.39 -19.44 -11.38
N LEU A 32 16.89 -20.68 -11.35
CA LEU A 32 17.80 -21.17 -10.32
C LEU A 32 19.16 -20.47 -10.37
N THR A 33 19.73 -20.28 -11.56
CA THR A 33 20.96 -19.49 -11.75
C THR A 33 20.77 -18.06 -11.26
N THR A 34 19.65 -17.42 -11.63
CA THR A 34 19.32 -16.06 -11.17
C THR A 34 19.17 -16.03 -9.64
N LEU A 35 18.52 -17.02 -9.04
CA LEU A 35 18.38 -17.13 -7.59
C LEU A 35 19.75 -17.23 -6.91
N VAL A 36 20.64 -18.07 -7.44
CA VAL A 36 22.01 -18.26 -6.93
C VAL A 36 22.83 -16.97 -7.05
N GLU A 37 22.74 -16.28 -8.20
CA GLU A 37 23.40 -14.98 -8.41
C GLU A 37 22.84 -13.88 -7.49
N GLN A 38 21.56 -13.97 -7.12
CA GLN A 38 20.90 -13.01 -6.24
C GLN A 38 20.95 -13.39 -4.74
N LEU A 39 21.53 -14.53 -4.37
CA LEU A 39 21.73 -14.92 -2.97
C LEU A 39 22.41 -13.82 -2.12
N PRO A 40 23.45 -13.12 -2.59
CA PRO A 40 24.06 -12.03 -1.82
C PRO A 40 23.06 -10.91 -1.49
N LYS A 41 22.15 -10.61 -2.42
CA LYS A 41 21.11 -9.58 -2.24
C LYS A 41 20.03 -10.03 -1.25
N LEU A 42 19.68 -11.31 -1.27
CA LEU A 42 18.78 -11.88 -0.26
C LEU A 42 19.40 -11.84 1.14
N ALA A 43 20.71 -12.13 1.26
CA ALA A 43 21.43 -12.00 2.52
C ALA A 43 21.47 -10.55 3.02
N GLU A 44 21.64 -9.58 2.12
CA GLU A 44 21.56 -8.15 2.44
C GLU A 44 20.16 -7.74 2.94
N VAL A 45 19.08 -8.22 2.29
CA VAL A 45 17.70 -7.97 2.73
C VAL A 45 17.43 -8.57 4.12
N VAL A 46 17.92 -9.78 4.38
CA VAL A 46 17.80 -10.39 5.71
C VAL A 46 18.56 -9.55 6.75
N THR A 47 19.74 -9.04 6.39
CA THR A 47 20.53 -8.16 7.27
C THR A 47 19.79 -6.86 7.57
N LEU A 48 19.17 -6.23 6.57
CA LEU A 48 18.33 -5.05 6.73
C LEU A 48 17.11 -5.33 7.60
N LEU A 49 16.47 -6.49 7.44
CA LEU A 49 15.35 -6.92 8.28
C LEU A 49 15.79 -7.13 9.73
N THR A 50 16.96 -7.70 9.97
CA THR A 50 17.53 -7.82 11.31
C THR A 50 17.78 -6.44 11.93
N GLN A 51 18.36 -5.50 11.18
CA GLN A 51 18.56 -4.13 11.66
C GLN A 51 17.24 -3.42 11.96
N ALA A 52 16.22 -3.61 11.13
CA ALA A 52 14.88 -3.06 11.36
C ALA A 52 14.24 -3.67 12.62
N TYR A 53 14.42 -4.97 12.84
CA TYR A 53 13.99 -5.65 14.07
C TYR A 53 14.72 -5.10 15.30
N ASP A 54 16.04 -4.94 15.23
CA ASP A 54 16.85 -4.39 16.32
C ASP A 54 16.48 -2.94 16.62
N PHE A 55 16.20 -2.13 15.59
CA PHE A 55 15.69 -0.77 15.74
C PHE A 55 14.31 -0.76 16.41
N ALA A 56 13.37 -1.60 15.94
CA ALA A 56 12.06 -1.71 16.56
C ALA A 56 12.15 -2.18 18.02
N LYS A 57 13.08 -3.10 18.32
CA LYS A 57 13.37 -3.58 19.67
C LYS A 57 13.94 -2.45 20.52
N LEU A 58 14.95 -1.73 20.05
CA LEU A 58 15.56 -0.58 20.74
C LEU A 58 14.50 0.47 21.10
N VAL A 59 13.66 0.85 20.13
CA VAL A 59 12.58 1.83 20.32
C VAL A 59 11.49 1.32 21.26
N SER A 60 11.20 0.02 21.25
CA SER A 60 10.17 -0.57 22.13
C SER A 60 10.63 -0.83 23.56
N THR A 61 11.93 -1.00 23.79
CA THR A 61 12.53 -1.35 25.09
C THR A 61 12.97 -0.10 25.87
N ASP A 62 13.10 1.04 25.20
CA ASP A 62 13.41 2.31 25.84
C ASP A 62 12.10 3.03 26.26
N ASP A 63 11.77 2.93 27.55
CA ASP A 63 10.58 3.55 28.15
C ASP A 63 10.56 5.09 28.02
N VAL A 64 11.73 5.72 27.84
CA VAL A 64 11.84 7.17 27.64
C VAL A 64 11.48 7.55 26.21
N LEU A 65 11.99 6.82 25.22
CA LEU A 65 11.68 7.08 23.81
C LEU A 65 10.22 6.77 23.46
N LYS A 66 9.63 5.74 24.06
CA LYS A 66 8.22 5.38 23.81
C LYS A 66 7.26 6.46 24.30
N ASN A 67 7.45 7.02 25.49
CA ASN A 67 6.51 8.03 25.99
C ASN A 67 6.77 9.41 25.36
N ASP A 68 8.02 9.82 25.18
CA ASP A 68 8.31 11.17 24.68
C ASP A 68 8.14 11.29 23.16
N THR A 69 8.60 10.29 22.40
CA THR A 69 8.52 10.33 20.93
C THR A 69 7.12 10.01 20.42
N VAL A 70 6.43 9.03 21.02
CA VAL A 70 5.04 8.74 20.62
C VAL A 70 4.12 9.89 21.00
N SER A 71 4.34 10.56 22.14
CA SER A 71 3.53 11.73 22.50
C SER A 71 3.78 12.90 21.55
N ALA A 72 5.03 13.18 21.19
CA ALA A 72 5.36 14.24 20.24
C ALA A 72 4.80 13.96 18.82
N VAL A 73 4.93 12.71 18.33
CA VAL A 73 4.36 12.31 17.04
C VAL A 73 2.83 12.34 17.09
N LYS A 74 2.24 11.92 18.21
CA LYS A 74 0.79 11.95 18.42
C LYS A 74 0.25 13.37 18.47
N GLU A 75 0.94 14.33 19.09
CA GLU A 75 0.51 15.74 19.15
C GLU A 75 0.56 16.40 17.75
N VAL A 76 1.57 16.07 16.94
CA VAL A 76 1.67 16.53 15.55
C VAL A 76 0.64 15.85 14.64
N ALA A 77 0.34 14.56 14.89
CA ALA A 77 -0.58 13.77 14.07
C ALA A 77 -2.05 13.84 14.53
N GLU A 78 -2.34 14.25 15.76
CA GLU A 78 -3.69 14.41 16.30
C GLU A 78 -4.61 15.27 15.43
N PRO A 79 -4.19 16.44 14.93
CA PRO A 79 -5.04 17.23 14.03
C PRO A 79 -5.37 16.47 12.75
N VAL A 80 -4.46 15.64 12.23
CA VAL A 80 -4.70 14.81 11.04
C VAL A 80 -5.64 13.65 11.36
N ILE A 81 -5.44 12.94 12.47
CA ILE A 81 -6.28 11.81 12.90
C ILE A 81 -7.72 12.28 13.17
N GLY A 82 -7.88 13.42 13.85
CA GLY A 82 -9.18 14.05 14.08
C GLY A 82 -9.87 14.46 12.78
N THR A 83 -9.10 15.01 11.83
CA THR A 83 -9.62 15.38 10.51
C THR A 83 -10.08 14.15 9.71
N VAL A 84 -9.35 13.03 9.75
CA VAL A 84 -9.70 11.80 9.03
C VAL A 84 -11.03 11.21 9.52
N LYS A 85 -11.28 11.20 10.84
CA LYS A 85 -12.56 10.70 11.39
C LYS A 85 -13.74 11.53 10.92
N THR A 86 -13.61 12.86 10.96
CA THR A 86 -14.66 13.79 10.53
C THR A 86 -14.89 13.71 9.01
N VAL A 87 -13.82 13.61 8.21
CA VAL A 87 -13.93 13.44 6.76
C VAL A 87 -14.62 12.13 6.40
N ALA A 88 -14.29 11.03 7.07
CA ALA A 88 -14.95 9.75 6.86
C ALA A 88 -16.44 9.80 7.23
N GLN A 89 -16.79 10.41 8.36
CA GLN A 89 -18.19 10.59 8.77
C GLN A 89 -18.98 11.46 7.77
N ASN A 90 -18.42 12.61 7.39
CA ASN A 90 -19.04 13.51 6.41
C ASN A 90 -19.21 12.82 5.05
N ALA A 91 -18.24 12.00 4.63
CA ALA A 91 -18.32 11.24 3.39
C ALA A 91 -19.42 10.16 3.42
N ILE A 92 -19.58 9.46 4.54
CA ILE A 92 -20.66 8.48 4.73
C ILE A 92 -22.02 9.17 4.69
N GLU A 93 -22.18 10.29 5.41
CA GLU A 93 -23.43 11.05 5.42
C GLU A 93 -23.75 11.63 4.04
N ALA A 94 -22.75 12.17 3.33
CA ALA A 94 -22.91 12.65 1.96
C ALA A 94 -23.34 11.52 1.01
N LYS A 95 -22.77 10.33 1.15
CA LYS A 95 -23.15 9.14 0.38
C LYS A 95 -24.60 8.74 0.65
N GLU A 96 -25.02 8.67 1.92
CA GLU A 96 -26.39 8.32 2.30
C GLU A 96 -27.41 9.36 1.78
N ARG A 97 -27.08 10.66 1.83
CA ARG A 97 -27.92 11.72 1.25
C ARG A 97 -28.01 11.66 -0.28
N ALA A 98 -26.91 11.30 -0.94
CA ALA A 98 -26.87 11.12 -2.39
C ALA A 98 -27.65 9.88 -2.84
N GLU A 99 -27.64 8.79 -2.07
CA GLU A 99 -28.35 7.55 -2.38
C GLU A 99 -29.85 7.64 -2.05
N SER A 100 -30.23 8.39 -1.03
CA SER A 100 -31.65 8.61 -0.65
C SER A 100 -32.37 9.63 -1.54
N THR A 101 -31.63 10.46 -2.27
CA THR A 101 -32.19 11.48 -3.18
C THR A 101 -32.04 11.02 -4.63
N ASN A 102 -33.12 10.59 -5.28
CA ASN A 102 -33.10 10.14 -6.68
C ASN A 102 -33.26 11.29 -7.69
N GLU A 103 -32.90 12.53 -7.31
CA GLU A 103 -32.99 13.70 -8.19
C GLU A 103 -31.82 13.70 -9.18
N ALA A 104 -32.13 13.53 -10.47
CA ALA A 104 -31.14 13.74 -11.52
C ALA A 104 -30.71 15.22 -11.54
N VAL A 105 -29.41 15.47 -11.41
CA VAL A 105 -28.85 16.83 -11.53
C VAL A 105 -28.99 17.29 -12.99
N GLY A 106 -30.04 18.07 -13.27
CA GLY A 106 -30.27 18.68 -14.58
C GLY A 106 -29.27 19.81 -14.89
N LEU A 107 -29.30 20.34 -16.12
CA LEU A 107 -28.39 21.40 -16.58
C LEU A 107 -28.43 22.66 -15.69
N PHE A 108 -29.61 23.00 -15.17
CA PHE A 108 -29.77 24.09 -14.19
C PHE A 108 -29.22 23.75 -12.80
N GLY A 109 -29.23 22.47 -12.41
CA GLY A 109 -28.62 21.99 -11.18
C GLY A 109 -27.09 22.13 -11.23
N VAL A 110 -26.48 21.81 -12.37
CA VAL A 110 -25.04 22.05 -12.59
C VAL A 110 -24.70 23.53 -12.52
N LEU A 111 -25.50 24.40 -13.16
CA LEU A 111 -25.30 25.85 -13.08
C LEU A 111 -25.45 26.39 -11.65
N ARG A 112 -26.37 25.82 -10.87
CA ARG A 112 -26.53 26.18 -9.45
C ARG A 112 -25.35 25.71 -8.61
N LEU A 113 -24.82 24.51 -8.86
CA LEU A 113 -23.65 23.97 -8.18
C LEU A 113 -22.39 24.80 -8.48
N LEU A 114 -22.21 25.26 -9.71
CA LEU A 114 -21.11 26.16 -10.06
C LEU A 114 -21.19 27.52 -9.35
N LYS A 115 -22.39 27.93 -8.93
CA LYS A 115 -22.60 29.14 -8.13
C LYS A 115 -22.44 28.90 -6.62
N ASP A 116 -22.30 27.66 -6.18
CA ASP A 116 -22.08 27.33 -4.78
C ASP A 116 -20.76 27.94 -4.24
N PRO A 117 -20.75 28.54 -3.04
CA PRO A 117 -19.55 29.17 -2.48
C PRO A 117 -18.36 28.20 -2.31
N GLU A 118 -18.60 26.93 -1.97
CA GLU A 118 -17.52 25.95 -1.80
C GLU A 118 -16.88 25.59 -3.15
N VAL A 119 -17.71 25.41 -4.18
CA VAL A 119 -17.22 25.19 -5.55
C VAL A 119 -16.45 26.41 -6.07
N GLN A 120 -16.93 27.62 -5.78
CA GLN A 120 -16.22 28.86 -6.13
C GLN A 120 -14.87 28.96 -5.41
N ASN A 121 -14.77 28.54 -4.15
CA ASN A 121 -13.50 28.52 -3.42
C ASN A 121 -12.49 27.58 -4.08
N VAL A 122 -12.91 26.38 -4.49
CA VAL A 122 -12.06 25.44 -5.22
C VAL A 122 -11.60 26.03 -6.55
N LEU A 123 -12.50 26.63 -7.33
CA LEU A 123 -12.15 27.26 -8.61
C LEU A 123 -11.17 28.44 -8.43
N ARG A 124 -11.34 29.25 -7.39
CA ARG A 124 -10.41 30.34 -7.04
C ARG A 124 -9.03 29.80 -6.65
N PHE A 125 -8.99 28.72 -5.86
CA PHE A 125 -7.75 28.03 -5.52
C PHE A 125 -7.02 27.53 -6.76
N VAL A 126 -7.72 26.81 -7.66
CA VAL A 126 -7.13 26.31 -8.91
C VAL A 126 -6.56 27.45 -9.74
N ASN A 127 -7.27 28.58 -9.86
CA ASN A 127 -6.77 29.76 -10.55
C ASN A 127 -5.50 30.32 -9.90
N ALA A 128 -5.51 30.52 -8.58
CA ALA A 128 -4.34 31.01 -7.84
C ALA A 128 -3.14 30.05 -7.97
N PHE A 129 -3.37 28.74 -7.90
CA PHE A 129 -2.33 27.73 -8.07
C PHE A 129 -1.69 27.78 -9.47
N LEU A 130 -2.51 27.94 -10.52
CA LEU A 130 -2.02 28.07 -11.89
C LEU A 130 -1.23 29.38 -12.09
N GLN A 131 -1.65 30.48 -11.48
CA GLN A 131 -0.91 31.75 -11.52
C GLN A 131 0.47 31.61 -10.89
N VAL A 132 0.56 31.07 -9.67
CA VAL A 132 1.83 30.83 -8.97
C VAL A 132 2.75 29.93 -9.79
N THR A 133 2.19 28.88 -10.40
CA THR A 133 2.96 27.94 -11.23
C THR A 133 3.47 28.60 -12.50
N ALA A 134 2.66 29.44 -13.14
CA ALA A 134 3.04 30.19 -14.34
C ALA A 134 4.10 31.27 -14.02
N GLU A 135 3.97 31.98 -12.91
CA GLU A 135 4.96 32.95 -12.43
C GLU A 135 6.32 32.28 -12.18
N ARG A 136 6.33 31.12 -11.51
CA ARG A 136 7.56 30.35 -11.27
C ARG A 136 8.20 29.79 -12.53
N LYS A 137 7.42 29.58 -13.60
CA LYS A 137 7.94 29.15 -14.91
C LYS A 137 8.54 30.30 -15.72
N ASN A 138 8.14 31.53 -15.41
CA ASN A 138 8.61 32.76 -16.07
C ASN A 138 9.72 33.48 -15.28
N GLN A 139 10.14 32.94 -14.13
CA GLN A 139 11.37 33.30 -13.39
C GLN A 139 12.50 32.35 -13.77
#